data_AF-A0A0T1TUH8-F1
#
_entry.id   AF-A0A0T1TUH8-F1
#
_cell.length_a   1.000
_cell.length_b   1.000
_cell.length_c   1.000
_cell.angle_alpha   90.00
_cell.angle_beta   90.00
_cell.angle_gamma   90.00
#
_symmetry.space_group_name_H-M   'P 1'
#
loop_
_entity.id
_entity.type
_entity.pdbx_description
1 polymer ?
#
loop_
_entity_poly.entity_id
_entity_poly.type
_entity_poly.pdbx_seq_one_letter_code
_entity_poly.pdbx_strand_id
1 'polypeptide(L)'
;MRPHALGGLLFVALGLILVAAGYVWRGRVLRPLSVKRAQAAVIQDRSRSLLRSADMAITDARRRAARGEPAIVTVGDVTTLACQHYGHFVEHEEAAAALRQRFDAADCWVDCMTDAFN
;
A
#
# COMPACT_ATOMS: atom_id res chain seq x y z
N MET A 1 -35.58 -30.94 45.42
CA MET A 1 -34.72 -30.50 44.30
C MET A 1 -33.69 -31.58 44.03
N ARG A 2 -33.70 -32.20 42.84
CA ARG A 2 -32.89 -33.39 42.53
C ARG A 2 -31.43 -33.00 42.21
N PRO A 3 -30.43 -33.54 42.93
CA PRO A 3 -29.01 -33.16 42.79
C PRO A 3 -28.41 -33.46 41.41
N HIS A 4 -29.05 -34.34 40.62
CA HIS A 4 -28.63 -34.66 39.25
C HIS A 4 -28.88 -33.53 38.23
N ALA A 5 -29.81 -32.61 38.52
CA ALA A 5 -30.06 -31.46 37.66
C ALA A 5 -28.91 -30.43 37.71
N LEU A 6 -28.24 -30.31 38.86
CA LEU A 6 -27.10 -29.40 39.04
C LEU A 6 -25.87 -29.91 38.27
N GLY A 7 -25.60 -31.22 38.34
CA GLY A 7 -24.45 -31.84 37.66
C GLY A 7 -24.54 -31.77 36.14
N GLY A 8 -25.74 -32.02 35.57
CA GLY A 8 -25.96 -31.90 34.12
C GLY A 8 -25.78 -30.47 33.61
N LEU A 9 -26.25 -29.47 34.39
CA LEU A 9 -26.15 -28.07 34.02
C LEU A 9 -24.71 -27.56 34.04
N LEU A 10 -23.89 -28.04 34.99
CA LEU A 10 -22.45 -27.75 35.03
C LEU A 10 -21.70 -28.31 33.81
N PHE A 11 -22.05 -29.51 33.34
CA PHE A 11 -21.45 -30.09 32.14
C PHE A 11 -21.76 -29.28 30.88
N VAL A 12 -23.01 -28.85 30.73
CA VAL A 12 -23.43 -28.00 29.60
C VAL A 12 -22.73 -26.65 29.64
N ALA A 13 -22.66 -26.03 30.84
CA ALA A 13 -21.95 -24.77 31.03
C ALA A 13 -20.46 -24.90 30.70
N LEU A 14 -19.81 -25.98 31.14
CA LEU A 14 -18.40 -26.24 30.83
C LEU A 14 -18.16 -26.44 29.34
N GLY A 15 -19.05 -27.18 28.66
CA GLY A 15 -19.00 -27.37 27.22
C GLY A 15 -19.13 -26.04 26.46
N LEU A 16 -20.07 -25.18 26.87
CA LEU A 16 -20.25 -23.85 26.28
C LEU A 16 -19.01 -22.96 26.47
N ILE A 17 -18.40 -22.99 27.65
CA ILE A 17 -17.18 -22.23 27.94
C ILE A 17 -16.02 -22.70 27.04
N LEU A 18 -15.86 -24.02 26.89
CA LEU A 18 -14.82 -24.60 26.02
C LEU A 18 -15.03 -24.24 24.55
N VAL A 19 -16.27 -24.29 24.06
CA VAL A 19 -16.61 -23.87 22.69
C VAL A 19 -16.32 -22.39 22.50
N ALA A 20 -16.76 -21.53 23.41
CA ALA A 20 -16.50 -20.09 23.35
C ALA A 20 -14.99 -19.79 23.38
N ALA A 21 -14.23 -20.47 24.25
CA ALA A 21 -12.79 -20.33 24.33
C ALA A 21 -12.10 -20.77 23.03
N GLY A 22 -12.55 -21.88 22.42
CA GLY A 22 -12.04 -22.36 21.13
C GLY A 22 -12.30 -21.38 19.99
N TYR A 23 -13.48 -20.77 19.94
CA TYR A 23 -13.80 -19.71 18.97
C TYR A 23 -12.94 -18.46 19.18
N VAL A 24 -12.74 -18.02 20.42
CA VAL A 24 -11.89 -16.87 20.74
C VAL A 24 -10.43 -17.14 20.38
N TRP A 25 -9.91 -18.34 20.67
CA TRP A 25 -8.55 -18.73 20.31
C TRP A 25 -8.37 -18.79 18.80
N ARG A 26 -9.30 -19.42 18.06
CA ARG A 26 -9.24 -19.50 16.59
C ARG A 26 -9.32 -18.11 15.95
N GLY A 27 -10.19 -17.25 16.46
CA GLY A 27 -10.29 -15.85 16.03
C GLY A 27 -9.01 -15.05 16.31
N ARG A 28 -8.38 -15.25 17.49
CA ARG A 28 -7.14 -14.56 17.88
C ARG A 28 -5.91 -15.06 17.11
N VAL A 29 -5.86 -16.32 16.68
CA VAL A 29 -4.77 -16.87 15.85
C VAL A 29 -4.86 -16.39 14.39
N LEU A 30 -6.06 -16.17 13.86
CA LEU A 30 -6.26 -15.68 12.49
C LEU A 30 -6.16 -14.14 12.35
N ARG A 31 -6.46 -13.40 13.43
CA ARG A 31 -6.37 -11.92 13.48
C ARG A 31 -4.97 -11.33 13.15
N PRO A 32 -3.83 -11.85 13.65
CA PRO A 32 -2.54 -11.26 13.35
C PRO A 32 -2.16 -11.38 11.86
N LEU A 33 -2.65 -12.40 11.17
CA LEU A 33 -2.39 -12.57 9.73
C LEU A 33 -3.20 -11.60 8.87
N SER A 34 -4.45 -11.28 9.27
CA SER A 34 -5.26 -10.32 8.52
C SER A 34 -4.73 -8.89 8.64
N VAL A 35 -4.27 -8.48 9.83
CA VAL A 35 -3.67 -7.16 10.06
C VAL A 35 -2.35 -7.01 9.31
N LYS A 36 -1.46 -8.01 9.37
CA LYS A 36 -0.21 -7.98 8.61
C LYS A 36 -0.44 -7.97 7.10
N ARG A 37 -1.43 -8.71 6.60
CA ARG A 37 -1.81 -8.68 5.18
C ARG A 37 -2.43 -7.34 4.77
N ALA A 38 -3.28 -6.75 5.61
CA ALA A 38 -3.83 -5.42 5.36
C ALA A 38 -2.72 -4.38 5.31
N GLN A 39 -1.76 -4.44 6.23
CA GLN A 39 -0.62 -3.53 6.26
C GLN A 39 0.31 -3.73 5.05
N ALA A 40 0.59 -4.98 4.67
CA ALA A 40 1.35 -5.28 3.46
C ALA A 40 0.65 -4.80 2.19
N ALA A 41 -0.67 -4.94 2.12
CA ALA A 41 -1.47 -4.44 1.00
C ALA A 41 -1.42 -2.90 0.92
N VAL A 42 -1.49 -2.19 2.05
CA VAL A 42 -1.37 -0.73 2.09
C VAL A 42 0.03 -0.27 1.64
N ILE A 43 1.09 -0.95 2.06
CA ILE A 43 2.47 -0.62 1.61
C ILE A 43 2.61 -0.84 0.10
N GLN A 44 2.08 -1.95 -0.42
CA GLN A 44 2.09 -2.21 -1.87
C GLN A 44 1.25 -1.23 -2.67
N ASP A 45 0.12 -0.79 -2.13
CA ASP A 45 -0.73 0.19 -2.80
C ASP A 45 -0.05 1.56 -2.84
N ARG A 46 0.63 1.95 -1.74
CA ARG A 46 1.46 3.16 -1.69
C ARG A 46 2.61 3.12 -2.70
N SER A 47 3.31 1.99 -2.84
CA SER A 47 4.38 1.91 -3.85
C SER A 47 3.83 1.97 -5.29
N ARG A 48 2.67 1.37 -5.54
CA ARG A 48 1.99 1.46 -6.85
C ARG A 48 1.49 2.87 -7.16
N SER A 49 0.94 3.59 -6.18
CA SER A 49 0.51 4.97 -6.38
C SER A 49 1.68 5.88 -6.72
N LEU A 50 2.84 5.69 -6.08
CA LEU A 50 4.07 6.39 -6.42
C LEU A 50 4.53 6.10 -7.86
N LEU A 51 4.59 4.83 -8.24
CA LEU A 51 4.95 4.43 -9.60
C LEU A 51 3.97 4.93 -10.66
N ARG A 52 2.68 5.08 -10.31
CA ARG A 52 1.67 5.65 -11.21
C ARG A 52 1.78 7.17 -11.28
N SER A 53 2.15 7.83 -10.19
CA SER A 53 2.43 9.27 -10.16
C SER A 53 3.64 9.62 -11.03
N ALA A 54 4.70 8.82 -10.96
CA ALA A 54 5.87 8.98 -11.83
C ALA A 54 5.53 8.81 -13.33
N ASP A 55 4.69 7.82 -13.66
CA ASP A 55 4.23 7.58 -15.03
C ASP A 55 3.35 8.74 -15.57
N MET A 56 2.48 9.29 -14.71
CA MET A 56 1.71 10.50 -15.01
C MET A 56 2.63 11.70 -15.22
N ALA A 57 3.67 11.88 -14.41
CA ALA A 57 4.63 12.98 -14.54
C ALA A 57 5.38 12.90 -15.89
N ILE A 58 5.86 11.71 -16.26
CA ILE A 58 6.52 11.48 -17.55
C ILE A 58 5.57 11.78 -18.71
N THR A 59 4.33 11.28 -18.63
CA THR A 59 3.33 11.49 -19.69
C THR A 59 2.96 12.98 -19.82
N ASP A 60 2.81 13.67 -18.70
CA ASP A 60 2.45 15.09 -18.68
C ASP A 60 3.60 15.97 -19.19
N ALA A 61 4.84 15.67 -18.80
CA ALA A 61 6.02 16.35 -19.33
C ALA A 61 6.14 16.16 -20.85
N ARG A 62 5.91 14.94 -21.36
CA ARG A 62 5.90 14.68 -22.81
C ARG A 62 4.80 15.44 -23.55
N ARG A 63 3.64 15.66 -22.92
CA ARG A 63 2.56 16.47 -23.51
C ARG A 63 2.90 17.97 -23.50
N ARG A 64 3.60 18.44 -22.47
CA ARG A 64 4.02 19.84 -22.33
C ARG A 64 5.22 20.18 -23.22
N ALA A 65 6.08 19.21 -23.52
CA ALA A 65 7.25 19.40 -24.37
C ALA A 65 6.84 19.85 -25.78
N ALA A 66 7.48 20.90 -26.28
CA ALA A 66 7.32 21.32 -27.67
C ALA A 66 7.95 20.28 -28.61
N ARG A 67 7.52 20.26 -29.87
CA ARG A 67 8.09 19.33 -30.87
C ARG A 67 9.59 19.56 -31.01
N GLY A 68 10.39 18.55 -30.65
CA GLY A 68 11.84 18.57 -30.75
C GLY A 68 12.57 19.05 -29.50
N GLU A 69 11.86 19.38 -28.42
CA GLU A 69 12.47 19.68 -27.12
C GLU A 69 12.40 18.45 -26.19
N PRO A 70 13.43 18.23 -25.35
CA PRO A 70 13.42 17.15 -24.38
C PRO A 70 12.36 17.40 -23.28
N ALA A 71 11.63 16.36 -22.90
CA ALA A 71 10.65 16.44 -21.82
C ALA A 71 11.35 16.50 -20.45
N ILE A 72 11.21 17.61 -19.73
CA ILE A 72 11.78 17.78 -18.39
C ILE A 72 10.81 17.20 -17.35
N VAL A 73 11.24 16.18 -16.62
CA VAL A 73 10.46 15.51 -15.56
C VAL A 73 11.19 15.67 -14.23
N THR A 74 10.59 16.36 -13.27
CA THR A 74 11.21 16.58 -11.96
C THR A 74 10.68 15.65 -10.88
N VAL A 75 11.48 15.36 -9.85
CA VAL A 75 11.00 14.66 -8.63
C VAL A 75 9.87 15.47 -7.97
N GLY A 76 9.94 16.81 -8.05
CA GLY A 76 8.89 17.71 -7.57
C GLY A 76 7.54 17.52 -8.26
N ASP A 77 7.53 17.24 -9.56
CA ASP A 77 6.29 16.93 -10.29
C ASP A 77 5.68 15.61 -9.77
N VAL A 78 6.51 14.61 -9.48
CA VAL A 78 6.07 13.31 -8.95
C VAL A 78 5.49 13.45 -7.54
N THR A 79 6.15 14.20 -6.65
CA THR A 79 5.63 14.44 -5.29
C THR A 79 4.33 15.23 -5.31
N THR A 80 4.23 16.22 -6.20
CA THR A 80 3.02 17.02 -6.39
C THR A 80 1.86 16.16 -6.90
N LEU A 81 2.09 15.33 -7.92
CA LEU A 81 1.07 14.42 -8.45
C LEU A 81 0.66 13.35 -7.44
N ALA A 82 1.61 12.82 -6.66
CA ALA A 82 1.31 11.85 -5.60
C ALA A 82 0.42 12.47 -4.51
N CYS A 83 0.73 13.69 -4.08
CA CYS A 83 -0.06 14.43 -3.10
C CYS A 83 -1.46 14.76 -3.65
N GLN A 84 -1.56 15.26 -4.88
CA GLN A 84 -2.82 15.66 -5.50
C GLN A 84 -3.76 14.48 -5.79
N HIS A 85 -3.24 13.36 -6.29
CA HIS A 85 -4.07 12.23 -6.71
C HIS A 85 -4.30 11.18 -5.62
N TYR A 86 -3.40 11.08 -4.64
CA TYR A 86 -3.48 10.01 -3.64
C TYR A 86 -3.41 10.51 -2.20
N GLY A 87 -3.32 11.83 -1.97
CA GLY A 87 -3.49 12.45 -0.66
C GLY A 87 -2.39 12.12 0.37
N HIS A 88 -1.23 11.64 -0.06
CA HIS A 88 -0.12 11.32 0.83
C HIS A 88 1.15 12.09 0.46
N PHE A 89 1.81 12.60 1.50
CA PHE A 89 3.15 13.16 1.39
C PHE A 89 4.15 12.03 1.16
N VAL A 90 5.07 12.29 0.24
CA VAL A 90 6.09 11.35 -0.20
C VAL A 90 7.43 12.00 0.07
N GLU A 91 8.34 11.26 0.69
CA GLU A 91 9.70 11.73 0.85
C GLU A 91 10.37 11.89 -0.51
N HIS A 92 11.22 12.91 -0.64
CA HIS A 92 11.87 13.22 -1.90
C HIS A 92 12.67 12.02 -2.44
N GLU A 93 13.34 11.26 -1.56
CA GLU A 93 14.08 10.05 -1.94
C GLU A 93 13.18 8.93 -2.47
N GLU A 94 12.01 8.71 -1.86
CA GLU A 94 11.03 7.71 -2.33
C GLU A 94 10.51 8.07 -3.72
N ALA A 95 10.21 9.36 -3.93
CA ALA A 95 9.76 9.87 -5.21
C ALA A 95 10.87 9.80 -6.27
N ALA A 96 12.12 10.12 -5.92
CA ALA A 96 13.27 10.00 -6.81
C ALA A 96 13.50 8.55 -7.22
N ALA A 97 13.46 7.60 -6.27
CA ALA A 97 13.61 6.18 -6.57
C ALA A 97 12.49 5.66 -7.51
N ALA A 98 11.24 6.04 -7.24
CA ALA A 98 10.11 5.68 -8.10
C ALA A 98 10.24 6.29 -9.50
N LEU A 99 10.73 7.54 -9.59
CA LEU A 99 10.97 8.20 -10.87
C LEU A 99 12.09 7.52 -11.64
N ARG A 100 13.25 7.22 -11.03
CA ARG A 100 14.35 6.46 -11.67
C ARG A 100 13.86 5.14 -12.26
N GLN A 101 13.12 4.36 -11.48
CA GLN A 101 12.60 3.07 -11.92
C GLN A 101 11.68 3.19 -13.14
N ARG A 102 10.82 4.23 -13.19
CA ARG A 102 9.94 4.45 -14.33
C ARG A 102 10.63 5.08 -15.52
N PHE A 103 11.62 5.93 -15.27
CA PHE A 103 12.45 6.54 -16.29
C PHE A 103 13.19 5.47 -17.11
N ASP A 104 13.77 4.48 -16.42
CA ASP A 104 14.38 3.29 -17.03
C ASP A 104 13.35 2.44 -17.78
N ALA A 105 12.23 2.12 -17.14
CA ALA A 105 11.22 1.25 -17.73
C ALA A 105 10.53 1.84 -18.97
N ALA A 106 10.45 3.18 -19.06
CA ALA A 106 9.85 3.90 -20.18
C ALA A 106 10.86 4.29 -21.27
N ASP A 107 12.13 3.87 -21.14
CA ASP A 107 13.24 4.23 -22.01
C ASP A 107 13.32 5.75 -22.27
N CYS A 108 13.06 6.55 -21.22
CA CYS A 108 12.93 8.00 -21.33
C CYS A 108 14.30 8.68 -21.55
N TRP A 109 15.40 7.94 -21.47
CA TRP A 109 16.78 8.43 -21.69
C TRP A 109 16.97 9.11 -23.05
N VAL A 110 16.15 8.76 -24.05
CA VAL A 110 16.27 9.28 -25.42
C VAL A 110 15.66 10.68 -25.57
N ASP A 111 14.53 10.93 -24.90
CA ASP A 111 13.67 12.09 -25.16
C ASP A 111 13.35 12.92 -23.90
N CYS A 112 13.87 12.54 -22.73
CA CYS A 112 13.52 13.14 -21.44
C CYS A 112 14.76 13.50 -20.62
N MET A 113 14.64 14.51 -19.76
CA MET A 113 15.62 14.85 -18.74
C MET A 113 14.98 14.79 -17.35
N THR A 114 15.76 14.41 -16.34
CA THR A 114 15.29 14.35 -14.96
C THR A 114 16.35 14.79 -13.95
N ASP A 115 15.89 15.42 -12.86
CA ASP A 115 16.68 15.76 -11.67
C ASP A 115 16.81 14.58 -10.70
N ALA A 116 16.16 13.45 -10.97
CA ALA A 116 16.14 12.31 -10.07
C ALA A 116 17.53 11.72 -9.78
N PHE A 117 18.55 11.98 -10.59
CA PHE A 117 19.91 11.46 -10.40
C PHE A 117 20.88 12.47 -9.78
N ASN A 118 20.42 13.69 -9.50
CA ASN A 118 21.17 14.74 -8.82
C ASN A 118 20.98 14.64 -7.30
#